data_AF-A0A654E6F1-F1
#
_entry.id   AF-A0A654E6F1-F1
#
_cell.length_a   1.000
_cell.length_b   1.000
_cell.length_c   1.000
_cell.angle_alpha   90.00
_cell.angle_beta   90.00
_cell.angle_gamma   90.00
#
_symmetry.space_group_name_H-M   'P 1'
#
loop_
_entity.id
_entity.type
_entity.pdbx_description
1 polymer ?
#
loop_
_entity_poly.entity_id
_entity_poly.type
_entity_poly.pdbx_seq_one_letter_code
_entity_poly.pdbx_strand_id
1 'polypeptide(L)'
;MKPICHTLLLALFFTACSHPEQATMKKYAENWDSLASYEEAPEWFRNAKFGIYYHWGLLSVPAYANDWHPRNLHVEGTDDYAQHVATYGHPSVFGYHDFVPMFRADSFDAENWADLFVESGARFSGVVAEHHDGWSNWDSRINPWNAKKMGPKRDLVGELERAIHGKGLKFVTTFHMARNLQIYQQDTANWLNDRSYFPYHPNLYTSSTDSVIRMMYGNIPKDQFYENWLGKLQEVIDQYSPDLIYFDGELSKIPDSVKLKFVTYYLNHASMKDKGVVITHKNGELPSEVSLMDLEKGRMDDKTDHFWLTDETIAHGSWSYTETLEVKPAAEIIHVLIDIVSKNGVLMLNISPKANGVIPADQQMVLRDIGEWLKKYGEAIYDTRTWTVYGEGPTVLGTSGHFLEWKTYTAEDVRFTTKENQLYAILMGWPGEDEQVKISSINRKNLKGKTIQEVVLLGSNEKVLWELTEKGFLFTTPSQSMNDPAVVLKLTLK
;
A
#
# COMPACT_ATOMS: atom_id res chain seq x y z
N MET A 1 -58.04 52.40 36.64
CA MET A 1 -56.77 52.42 35.89
C MET A 1 -55.64 52.23 36.88
N LYS A 2 -54.98 51.05 36.87
CA LYS A 2 -53.77 50.71 37.63
C LYS A 2 -52.74 50.21 36.62
N PRO A 3 -51.47 50.63 36.66
CA PRO A 3 -50.47 50.12 35.72
C PRO A 3 -49.90 48.79 36.24
N ILE A 4 -49.78 47.82 35.33
CA ILE A 4 -49.15 46.52 35.57
C ILE A 4 -47.69 46.66 35.14
N CYS A 5 -46.77 46.52 36.10
CA CYS A 5 -45.32 46.51 35.86
C CYS A 5 -44.92 45.10 35.41
N HIS A 6 -44.41 44.94 34.18
CA HIS A 6 -43.82 43.69 33.69
C HIS A 6 -42.32 43.71 33.96
N THR A 7 -41.86 42.83 34.85
CA THR A 7 -40.43 42.57 35.09
C THR A 7 -39.94 41.55 34.07
N LEU A 8 -39.09 41.96 33.14
CA LEU A 8 -38.42 41.08 32.18
C LEU A 8 -37.23 40.40 32.88
N LEU A 9 -37.26 39.07 33.04
CA LEU A 9 -36.10 38.29 33.48
C LEU A 9 -35.24 37.97 32.25
N LEU A 10 -34.04 38.55 32.16
CA LEU A 10 -33.01 38.15 31.20
C LEU A 10 -32.30 36.90 31.74
N ALA A 11 -32.48 35.75 31.10
CA ALA A 11 -31.67 34.56 31.35
C ALA A 11 -30.37 34.66 30.54
N LEU A 12 -29.24 34.87 31.24
CA LEU A 12 -27.89 34.79 30.68
C LEU A 12 -27.51 33.31 30.51
N PHE A 13 -27.53 32.82 29.27
CA PHE A 13 -26.90 31.56 28.90
C PHE A 13 -25.38 31.75 28.91
N PHE A 14 -24.71 31.23 29.95
CA PHE A 14 -23.26 31.02 29.91
C PHE A 14 -22.97 29.83 28.99
N THR A 15 -22.65 30.11 27.72
CA THR A 15 -21.97 29.14 26.86
C THR A 15 -20.56 28.95 27.39
N ALA A 16 -20.31 27.84 28.07
CA ALA A 16 -18.96 27.41 28.41
C ALA A 16 -18.21 27.12 27.10
N CYS A 17 -17.35 28.04 26.68
CA CYS A 17 -16.36 27.79 25.65
C CYS A 17 -15.35 26.78 26.21
N SER A 18 -15.57 25.49 25.92
CA SER A 18 -14.53 24.47 26.02
C SER A 18 -13.38 24.90 25.09
N HIS A 19 -12.28 25.38 25.66
CA HIS A 19 -11.05 25.53 24.89
C HIS A 19 -10.60 24.11 24.46
N PRO A 20 -10.30 23.88 23.17
CA PRO A 20 -9.65 22.64 22.79
C PRO A 20 -8.33 22.54 23.57
N GLU A 21 -8.16 21.44 24.29
CA GLU A 21 -6.93 21.12 24.99
C GLU A 21 -5.80 21.16 23.97
N GLN A 22 -4.82 22.03 24.18
CA GLN A 22 -3.68 22.16 23.29
C GLN A 22 -2.93 20.84 23.33
N ALA A 23 -3.04 20.03 22.26
CA ALA A 23 -2.32 18.78 22.16
C ALA A 23 -0.83 19.06 22.39
N THR A 24 -0.27 18.53 23.48
CA THR A 24 1.14 18.71 23.79
C THR A 24 1.95 18.01 22.71
N MET A 25 2.66 18.76 21.87
CA MET A 25 3.56 18.20 20.86
C MET A 25 4.52 17.21 21.51
N LYS A 26 4.43 15.95 21.10
CA LYS A 26 5.26 14.87 21.63
C LYS A 26 6.62 14.91 20.94
N LYS A 27 7.64 15.29 21.70
CA LYS A 27 9.02 15.27 21.22
C LYS A 27 9.62 13.89 21.46
N TYR A 28 10.14 13.28 20.40
CA TYR A 28 10.86 12.02 20.45
C TYR A 28 12.37 12.27 20.54
N ALA A 29 13.03 11.61 21.47
CA ALA A 29 14.49 11.57 21.56
C ALA A 29 15.05 10.51 20.59
N GLU A 30 16.31 10.67 20.17
CA GLU A 30 17.02 9.74 19.29
C GLU A 30 17.45 8.47 20.05
N ASN A 31 16.48 7.66 20.48
CA ASN A 31 16.65 6.32 21.03
C ASN A 31 15.36 5.51 20.90
N TRP A 32 15.47 4.19 20.77
CA TRP A 32 14.33 3.31 20.55
C TRP A 32 13.31 3.33 21.69
N ASP A 33 13.74 3.47 22.95
CA ASP A 33 12.82 3.53 24.10
C ASP A 33 11.86 4.72 24.00
N SER A 34 12.36 5.90 23.58
CA SER A 34 11.53 7.07 23.35
C SER A 34 10.56 6.85 22.19
N LEU A 35 11.01 6.21 21.11
CA LEU A 35 10.23 6.01 19.90
C LEU A 35 9.16 4.92 20.06
N ALA A 36 9.42 3.89 20.87
CA ALA A 36 8.50 2.78 21.15
C ALA A 36 7.20 3.21 21.84
N SER A 37 7.11 4.47 22.27
CA SER A 37 5.86 5.07 22.76
C SER A 37 4.95 5.57 21.63
N TYR A 38 5.35 5.43 20.37
CA TYR A 38 4.56 5.74 19.19
C TYR A 38 3.53 4.66 18.90
N GLU A 39 2.42 5.04 18.26
CA GLU A 39 1.40 4.11 17.78
C GLU A 39 1.65 3.86 16.28
N GLU A 40 2.25 2.72 15.94
CA GLU A 40 2.75 2.39 14.60
C GLU A 40 1.63 2.27 13.54
N ALA A 41 0.41 1.96 13.96
CA ALA A 41 -0.79 1.93 13.12
C ALA A 41 -1.82 2.97 13.61
N PRO A 42 -1.73 4.24 13.17
CA PRO A 42 -2.73 5.24 13.50
C PRO A 42 -4.12 4.84 12.99
N GLU A 43 -5.15 5.31 13.70
CA GLU A 43 -6.54 4.91 13.46
C GLU A 43 -7.01 5.15 12.02
N TRP A 44 -6.57 6.23 11.37
CA TRP A 44 -6.90 6.49 9.96
C TRP A 44 -6.45 5.35 9.05
N PHE A 45 -5.29 4.74 9.33
CA PHE A 45 -4.71 3.68 8.54
C PHE A 45 -5.41 2.34 8.81
N ARG A 46 -5.69 2.05 10.09
CA ARG A 46 -6.51 0.90 10.48
C ARG A 46 -7.90 0.95 9.84
N ASN A 47 -8.44 2.15 9.61
CA ASN A 47 -9.74 2.36 8.98
C ASN A 47 -9.69 2.41 7.45
N ALA A 48 -8.50 2.62 6.86
CA ALA A 48 -8.34 2.82 5.42
C ALA A 48 -8.57 1.54 4.61
N LYS A 49 -8.03 0.40 5.06
CA LYS A 49 -8.11 -0.96 4.47
C LYS A 49 -7.58 -1.15 3.06
N PHE A 50 -7.74 -0.18 2.17
CA PHE A 50 -7.34 -0.25 0.77
C PHE A 50 -6.67 1.05 0.33
N GLY A 51 -5.53 0.90 -0.34
CA GLY A 51 -4.83 1.99 -1.00
C GLY A 51 -4.09 1.52 -2.25
N ILE A 52 -3.56 2.48 -2.99
CA ILE A 52 -2.90 2.24 -4.29
C ILE A 52 -1.50 2.83 -4.30
N TYR A 53 -0.51 2.07 -4.77
CA TYR A 53 0.79 2.63 -5.13
C TYR A 53 1.19 2.21 -6.55
N TYR A 54 2.34 2.66 -7.04
CA TYR A 54 2.74 2.40 -8.42
C TYR A 54 4.26 2.40 -8.62
N HIS A 55 4.74 1.33 -9.28
CA HIS A 55 6.09 1.23 -9.81
C HIS A 55 6.19 1.92 -11.17
N TRP A 56 6.44 3.23 -11.10
CA TRP A 56 6.56 4.08 -12.28
C TRP A 56 7.79 4.99 -12.17
N GLY A 57 8.57 5.04 -13.24
CA GLY A 57 9.78 5.86 -13.31
C GLY A 57 10.61 5.52 -14.53
N LEU A 58 11.91 5.78 -14.45
CA LEU A 58 12.86 5.44 -15.50
C LEU A 58 12.81 3.94 -15.86
N LEU A 59 12.61 3.07 -14.87
CA LEU A 59 12.48 1.62 -15.02
C LEU A 59 11.33 1.20 -15.95
N SER A 60 10.34 2.08 -16.16
CA SER A 60 9.18 1.79 -17.02
C SER A 60 9.48 2.02 -18.51
N VAL A 61 10.60 2.67 -18.86
CA VAL A 61 10.96 2.99 -20.26
C VAL A 61 11.15 1.75 -21.13
N PRO A 62 11.89 0.71 -20.70
CA PRO A 62 12.14 -0.45 -21.55
C PRO A 62 10.89 -1.28 -21.82
N ALA A 63 9.87 -1.19 -20.95
CA ALA A 63 8.62 -1.95 -21.02
C ALA A 63 8.82 -3.47 -21.23
N TYR A 64 9.83 -4.04 -20.59
CA TYR A 64 10.25 -5.43 -20.80
C TYR A 64 10.51 -6.15 -19.48
N ALA A 65 10.18 -7.45 -19.44
CA ALA A 65 10.35 -8.39 -18.33
C ALA A 65 9.70 -7.96 -16.99
N ASN A 66 10.33 -7.05 -16.25
CA ASN A 66 9.82 -6.48 -15.01
C ASN A 66 10.69 -5.28 -14.54
N ASP A 67 10.39 -4.76 -13.35
CA ASP A 67 11.09 -3.66 -12.67
C ASP A 67 12.57 -3.97 -12.29
N TRP A 68 13.03 -5.21 -12.50
CA TRP A 68 14.44 -5.61 -12.38
C TRP A 68 15.20 -5.62 -13.70
N HIS A 69 14.58 -5.24 -14.82
CA HIS A 69 15.28 -5.03 -16.08
C HIS A 69 16.55 -4.15 -15.95
N PRO A 70 16.56 -3.04 -15.19
CA PRO A 70 17.77 -2.23 -14.99
C PRO A 70 18.96 -3.02 -14.45
N ARG A 71 18.72 -4.03 -13.60
CA ARG A 71 19.74 -4.96 -13.13
C ARG A 71 20.08 -5.98 -14.19
N ASN A 72 19.06 -6.69 -14.70
CA ASN A 72 19.25 -7.90 -15.50
C ASN A 72 19.85 -7.59 -16.88
N LEU A 73 19.66 -6.37 -17.41
CA LEU A 73 20.35 -5.93 -18.63
C LEU A 73 21.88 -5.90 -18.49
N HIS A 74 22.43 -5.97 -17.26
CA HIS A 74 23.87 -6.07 -16.99
C HIS A 74 24.32 -7.49 -16.62
N VAL A 75 23.44 -8.50 -16.72
CA VAL A 75 23.74 -9.91 -16.39
C VAL A 75 23.70 -10.72 -17.68
N GLU A 76 24.88 -10.99 -18.24
CA GLU A 76 25.03 -11.81 -19.45
C GLU A 76 24.33 -13.18 -19.30
N GLY A 77 23.62 -13.60 -20.35
CA GLY A 77 22.88 -14.86 -20.39
C GLY A 77 21.44 -14.79 -19.90
N THR A 78 20.97 -13.63 -19.41
CA THR A 78 19.54 -13.40 -19.15
C THR A 78 18.79 -12.97 -20.42
N ASP A 79 17.47 -13.17 -20.44
CA ASP A 79 16.61 -12.70 -21.53
C ASP A 79 16.60 -11.16 -21.61
N ASP A 80 16.63 -10.47 -20.47
CA ASP A 80 16.80 -9.01 -20.37
C ASP A 80 18.06 -8.53 -21.09
N TYR A 81 19.21 -9.16 -20.83
CA TYR A 81 20.47 -8.82 -21.50
C TYR A 81 20.37 -9.04 -23.01
N ALA A 82 19.85 -10.20 -23.44
CA ALA A 82 19.73 -10.51 -24.86
C ALA A 82 18.81 -9.52 -25.60
N GLN A 83 17.66 -9.18 -24.99
CA GLN A 83 16.73 -8.20 -25.54
C GLN A 83 17.36 -6.80 -25.59
N HIS A 84 18.06 -6.39 -24.54
CA HIS A 84 18.73 -5.09 -24.47
C HIS A 84 19.79 -4.95 -25.56
N VAL A 85 20.64 -5.97 -25.72
CA VAL A 85 21.67 -6.00 -26.78
C VAL A 85 21.04 -5.95 -28.17
N ALA A 86 19.94 -6.67 -28.39
CA ALA A 86 19.26 -6.68 -29.68
C ALA A 86 18.59 -5.34 -30.02
N THR A 87 18.12 -4.60 -29.01
CA THR A 87 17.32 -3.38 -29.19
C THR A 87 18.15 -2.10 -29.12
N TYR A 88 19.07 -2.02 -28.15
CA TYR A 88 19.82 -0.81 -27.79
C TYR A 88 21.34 -0.96 -27.97
N GLY A 89 21.85 -2.19 -27.95
CA GLY A 89 23.27 -2.51 -28.07
C GLY A 89 23.90 -2.95 -26.75
N HIS A 90 25.20 -3.24 -26.79
CA HIS A 90 25.93 -3.75 -25.63
C HIS A 90 25.85 -2.77 -24.43
N PRO A 91 25.71 -3.22 -23.17
CA PRO A 91 25.60 -2.33 -21.99
C PRO A 91 26.78 -1.38 -21.74
N SER A 92 27.93 -1.61 -22.36
CA SER A 92 29.07 -0.67 -22.34
C SER A 92 28.91 0.51 -23.32
N VAL A 93 28.00 0.39 -24.28
CA VAL A 93 27.67 1.42 -25.28
C VAL A 93 26.38 2.12 -24.92
N PHE A 94 25.37 1.35 -24.48
CA PHE A 94 24.08 1.86 -24.01
C PHE A 94 23.81 1.29 -22.61
N GLY A 95 24.10 2.06 -21.57
CA GLY A 95 23.82 1.71 -20.18
C GLY A 95 22.42 2.10 -19.75
N TYR A 96 21.99 1.65 -18.56
CA TYR A 96 20.68 2.03 -18.01
C TYR A 96 20.43 3.55 -17.95
N HIS A 97 21.45 4.34 -17.64
CA HIS A 97 21.34 5.81 -17.60
C HIS A 97 21.01 6.45 -18.97
N ASP A 98 21.23 5.75 -20.08
CA ASP A 98 20.92 6.24 -21.43
C ASP A 98 19.41 6.21 -21.73
N PHE A 99 18.60 5.54 -20.91
CA PHE A 99 17.14 5.63 -20.98
C PHE A 99 16.58 6.98 -20.49
N VAL A 100 17.38 7.78 -19.78
CA VAL A 100 16.90 9.03 -19.14
C VAL A 100 16.22 10.00 -20.12
N PRO A 101 16.75 10.26 -21.33
CA PRO A 101 16.08 11.13 -22.31
C PRO A 101 14.75 10.57 -22.84
N MET A 102 14.52 9.26 -22.70
CA MET A 102 13.32 8.56 -23.17
C MET A 102 12.20 8.57 -22.12
N PHE A 103 12.52 8.76 -20.84
CA PHE A 103 11.52 8.97 -19.80
C PHE A 103 11.00 10.42 -19.87
N ARG A 104 9.90 10.65 -20.61
CA ARG A 104 9.37 12.01 -20.83
C ARG A 104 8.13 12.34 -20.00
N ALA A 105 7.36 11.34 -19.56
CA ALA A 105 6.09 11.52 -18.85
C ALA A 105 5.17 12.57 -19.51
N ASP A 106 5.08 12.54 -20.85
CA ASP A 106 4.39 13.58 -21.64
C ASP A 106 2.86 13.52 -21.56
N SER A 107 2.33 12.37 -21.15
CA SER A 107 0.91 12.09 -20.96
C SER A 107 0.54 11.98 -19.48
N PHE A 108 1.48 12.28 -18.57
CA PHE A 108 1.27 12.24 -17.14
C PHE A 108 0.45 13.44 -16.65
N ASP A 109 -0.63 13.13 -15.93
CA ASP A 109 -1.53 14.07 -15.26
C ASP A 109 -1.86 13.56 -13.86
N ALA A 110 -1.36 14.27 -12.84
CA ALA A 110 -1.54 13.90 -11.44
C ALA A 110 -3.00 13.98 -10.98
N GLU A 111 -3.78 14.92 -11.52
CA GLU A 111 -5.20 15.09 -11.15
C GLU A 111 -6.04 13.93 -11.68
N ASN A 112 -5.82 13.53 -12.93
CA ASN A 112 -6.51 12.38 -13.52
C ASN A 112 -6.17 11.07 -12.79
N TRP A 113 -4.93 10.93 -12.32
CA TRP A 113 -4.53 9.78 -11.50
C TRP A 113 -5.25 9.80 -10.15
N ALA A 114 -5.26 10.94 -9.46
CA ALA A 114 -5.94 11.10 -8.18
C ALA A 114 -7.45 10.88 -8.30
N ASP A 115 -8.10 11.32 -9.39
CA ASP A 115 -9.51 11.02 -9.66
C ASP A 115 -9.76 9.52 -9.80
N LEU A 116 -8.92 8.80 -10.55
CA LEU A 116 -9.03 7.34 -10.67
C LEU A 116 -8.86 6.62 -9.32
N PHE A 117 -7.99 7.11 -8.43
CA PHE A 117 -7.81 6.52 -7.10
C PHE A 117 -9.02 6.76 -6.19
N VAL A 118 -9.70 7.90 -6.32
CA VAL A 118 -10.99 8.13 -5.66
C VAL A 118 -12.04 7.17 -6.21
N GLU A 119 -12.12 7.06 -7.54
CA GLU A 119 -13.07 6.17 -8.23
C GLU A 119 -12.89 4.71 -7.79
N SER A 120 -11.65 4.28 -7.52
CA SER A 120 -11.37 2.92 -7.06
C SER A 120 -11.70 2.66 -5.58
N GLY A 121 -12.06 3.69 -4.82
CA GLY A 121 -12.26 3.60 -3.37
C GLY A 121 -10.96 3.57 -2.55
N ALA A 122 -9.80 3.93 -3.11
CA ALA A 122 -8.58 4.01 -2.30
C ALA A 122 -8.71 5.12 -1.24
N ARG A 123 -8.25 4.85 -0.01
CA ARG A 123 -8.18 5.88 1.06
C ARG A 123 -6.77 6.44 1.26
N PHE A 124 -5.78 5.82 0.63
CA PHE A 124 -4.42 6.33 0.54
C PHE A 124 -3.85 5.97 -0.83
N SER A 125 -2.97 6.83 -1.36
CA SER A 125 -2.24 6.53 -2.58
C SER A 125 -0.87 7.18 -2.62
N GLY A 126 0.03 6.66 -3.45
CA GLY A 126 1.31 7.31 -3.67
C GLY A 126 2.29 6.51 -4.53
N VAL A 127 3.55 6.92 -4.49
CA VAL A 127 4.52 6.61 -5.54
C VAL A 127 5.73 5.87 -5.01
N VAL A 128 6.32 5.01 -5.84
CA VAL A 128 7.72 4.61 -5.68
C VAL A 128 8.60 5.84 -5.93
N ALA A 129 8.95 6.53 -4.85
CA ALA A 129 9.70 7.79 -4.92
C ALA A 129 11.12 7.54 -5.44
N GLU A 130 11.74 6.44 -5.02
CA GLU A 130 12.98 5.91 -5.57
C GLU A 130 13.01 4.38 -5.45
N HIS A 131 13.17 3.70 -6.58
CA HIS A 131 13.32 2.25 -6.65
C HIS A 131 14.78 1.84 -6.36
N HIS A 132 15.16 0.62 -6.69
CA HIS A 132 16.54 0.14 -6.53
C HIS A 132 17.54 0.77 -7.51
N ASP A 133 17.05 1.42 -8.55
CA ASP A 133 17.77 1.80 -9.77
C ASP A 133 18.52 3.13 -9.67
N GLY A 134 18.45 3.80 -8.51
CA GLY A 134 19.13 5.06 -8.22
C GLY A 134 18.49 6.30 -8.84
N TRP A 135 17.26 6.18 -9.37
CA TRP A 135 16.49 7.28 -9.95
C TRP A 135 15.48 7.85 -8.95
N SER A 136 15.56 9.16 -8.69
CA SER A 136 14.61 9.88 -7.81
C SER A 136 13.49 10.52 -8.63
N ASN A 137 12.22 10.24 -8.31
CA ASN A 137 11.06 10.82 -9.02
C ASN A 137 10.70 12.26 -8.58
N TRP A 138 11.45 12.87 -7.65
CA TRP A 138 11.21 14.22 -7.11
C TRP A 138 12.31 15.23 -7.45
N ASP A 139 12.11 16.50 -7.09
CA ASP A 139 13.17 17.52 -7.13
C ASP A 139 14.23 17.31 -6.03
N SER A 140 15.15 16.38 -6.26
CA SER A 140 16.24 16.11 -5.32
C SER A 140 17.42 17.07 -5.50
N ARG A 141 17.91 17.65 -4.40
CA ARG A 141 19.17 18.41 -4.39
C ARG A 141 20.37 17.48 -4.23
N ILE A 142 20.19 16.36 -3.54
CA ILE A 142 21.21 15.34 -3.26
C ILE A 142 21.48 14.46 -4.48
N ASN A 143 20.44 13.90 -5.11
CA ASN A 143 20.61 13.04 -6.28
C ASN A 143 20.58 13.86 -7.58
N PRO A 144 21.64 13.87 -8.40
CA PRO A 144 21.58 14.48 -9.74
C PRO A 144 20.65 13.69 -10.69
N TRP A 145 20.47 12.38 -10.48
CA TRP A 145 19.61 11.51 -11.27
C TRP A 145 18.16 11.60 -10.79
N ASN A 146 17.47 12.66 -11.23
CA ASN A 146 16.10 12.88 -10.83
C ASN A 146 15.19 13.48 -11.91
N ALA A 147 13.88 13.28 -11.75
CA ALA A 147 12.87 13.67 -12.73
C ALA A 147 12.73 15.20 -12.91
N LYS A 148 13.13 16.01 -11.93
CA LYS A 148 13.11 17.47 -12.08
C LYS A 148 14.28 17.97 -12.92
N LYS A 149 15.47 17.41 -12.71
CA LYS A 149 16.70 17.82 -13.40
C LYS A 149 16.87 17.14 -14.74
N MET A 150 16.27 15.98 -14.97
CA MET A 150 16.46 15.16 -16.17
C MET A 150 15.14 14.56 -16.66
N GLY A 151 15.15 13.90 -17.83
CA GLY A 151 13.96 13.26 -18.40
C GLY A 151 12.75 14.21 -18.48
N PRO A 152 11.69 14.02 -17.66
CA PRO A 152 10.46 14.83 -17.72
C PRO A 152 10.64 16.31 -17.37
N LYS A 153 11.70 16.67 -16.64
CA LYS A 153 11.90 18.01 -16.06
C LYS A 153 10.75 18.48 -15.15
N ARG A 154 10.14 17.54 -14.45
CA ARG A 154 8.98 17.72 -13.57
C ARG A 154 9.25 17.16 -12.17
N ASP A 155 8.65 17.77 -11.17
CA ASP A 155 8.64 17.22 -9.82
C ASP A 155 7.43 16.29 -9.67
N LEU A 156 7.59 15.03 -10.09
CA LEU A 156 6.47 14.10 -10.19
C LEU A 156 5.87 13.80 -8.81
N VAL A 157 6.71 13.57 -7.80
CA VAL A 157 6.26 13.31 -6.42
C VAL A 157 5.48 14.50 -5.86
N GLY A 158 5.95 15.74 -6.05
CA GLY A 158 5.24 16.92 -5.58
C GLY A 158 3.93 17.19 -6.33
N GLU A 159 3.87 16.91 -7.63
CA GLU A 159 2.61 17.00 -8.38
C GLU A 159 1.57 15.97 -7.90
N LEU A 160 2.01 14.73 -7.63
CA LEU A 160 1.16 13.65 -7.09
C LEU A 160 0.70 13.93 -5.66
N GLU A 161 1.60 14.42 -4.79
CA GLU A 161 1.25 14.79 -3.41
C GLU A 161 0.08 15.78 -3.39
N ARG A 162 0.20 16.88 -4.15
CA ARG A 162 -0.83 17.92 -4.20
C ARG A 162 -2.17 17.38 -4.71
N ALA A 163 -2.15 16.59 -5.77
CA ALA A 163 -3.38 16.02 -6.34
C ALA A 163 -4.04 15.03 -5.37
N ILE A 164 -3.26 14.10 -4.79
CA ILE A 164 -3.77 13.06 -3.88
C ILE A 164 -4.34 13.68 -2.60
N HIS A 165 -3.62 14.60 -1.95
CA HIS A 165 -4.14 15.34 -0.80
C HIS A 165 -5.32 16.23 -1.18
N GLY A 166 -5.30 16.85 -2.37
CA GLY A 166 -6.40 17.66 -2.91
C GLY A 166 -7.71 16.89 -3.06
N LYS A 167 -7.64 15.58 -3.29
CA LYS A 167 -8.81 14.66 -3.30
C LYS A 167 -9.15 14.05 -1.94
N GLY A 168 -8.44 14.44 -0.87
CA GLY A 168 -8.67 13.96 0.49
C GLY A 168 -8.10 12.57 0.80
N LEU A 169 -7.27 12.01 -0.08
CA LEU A 169 -6.56 10.76 0.17
C LEU A 169 -5.30 11.03 1.00
N LYS A 170 -4.84 10.00 1.71
CA LYS A 170 -3.55 10.01 2.41
C LYS A 170 -2.42 9.75 1.43
N PHE A 171 -1.27 10.41 1.59
CA PHE A 171 -0.17 10.34 0.63
C PHE A 171 0.92 9.36 1.06
N VAL A 172 1.40 8.55 0.11
CA VAL A 172 2.39 7.49 0.34
C VAL A 172 3.65 7.74 -0.49
N THR A 173 4.80 7.45 0.10
CA THR A 173 6.07 7.36 -0.64
C THR A 173 6.78 6.07 -0.28
N THR A 174 7.19 5.30 -1.28
CA THR A 174 7.95 4.06 -1.08
C THR A 174 9.40 4.23 -1.50
N PHE A 175 10.31 3.58 -0.75
CA PHE A 175 11.75 3.66 -0.96
C PHE A 175 12.38 2.28 -0.99
N HIS A 176 13.07 1.99 -2.08
CA HIS A 176 13.72 0.71 -2.32
C HIS A 176 15.25 0.86 -2.44
N MET A 177 15.75 2.07 -2.21
CA MET A 177 17.13 2.46 -2.48
C MET A 177 18.18 1.70 -1.66
N ALA A 178 17.87 1.08 -0.53
CA ALA A 178 18.89 0.39 0.29
C ALA A 178 19.64 -0.73 -0.49
N ARG A 179 18.94 -1.44 -1.38
CA ARG A 179 19.54 -2.46 -2.26
C ARG A 179 20.52 -1.87 -3.27
N ASN A 180 20.41 -0.59 -3.64
CA ASN A 180 21.28 0.07 -4.62
C ASN A 180 22.76 0.07 -4.21
N LEU A 181 23.07 0.21 -2.91
CA LEU A 181 24.46 0.27 -2.41
C LEU A 181 25.29 -0.94 -2.87
N GLN A 182 26.35 -0.69 -3.63
CA GLN A 182 27.28 -1.72 -4.08
C GLN A 182 28.21 -2.16 -2.92
N ILE A 183 28.22 -3.45 -2.58
CA ILE A 183 29.03 -4.00 -1.47
C ILE A 183 30.04 -5.07 -1.88
N TYR A 184 30.07 -5.48 -3.16
CA TYR A 184 30.89 -6.60 -3.65
C TYR A 184 32.06 -6.20 -4.55
N GLN A 185 32.47 -4.92 -4.54
CA GLN A 185 33.56 -4.39 -5.38
C GLN A 185 34.84 -5.25 -5.34
N GLN A 186 35.17 -5.75 -4.14
CA GLN A 186 36.39 -6.55 -3.89
C GLN A 186 36.11 -8.05 -3.75
N ASP A 187 34.88 -8.50 -4.00
CA ASP A 187 34.45 -9.89 -3.82
C ASP A 187 33.93 -10.46 -5.14
N THR A 188 34.86 -10.99 -5.94
CA THR A 188 34.56 -11.48 -7.29
C THR A 188 33.61 -12.66 -7.31
N ALA A 189 33.49 -13.41 -6.21
CA ALA A 189 32.56 -14.52 -6.11
C ALA A 189 31.10 -14.06 -6.02
N ASN A 190 30.88 -12.81 -5.60
CA ASN A 190 29.55 -12.23 -5.35
C ASN A 190 29.22 -11.04 -6.26
N TRP A 191 29.96 -10.83 -7.35
CA TRP A 191 29.69 -9.74 -8.31
C TRP A 191 28.28 -9.75 -8.89
N LEU A 192 27.66 -10.94 -9.03
CA LEU A 192 26.28 -11.10 -9.49
C LEU A 192 25.26 -11.24 -8.36
N ASN A 193 25.66 -11.11 -7.09
CA ASN A 193 24.73 -11.24 -5.97
C ASN A 193 23.78 -10.03 -5.91
N ASP A 194 22.48 -10.26 -5.71
CA ASP A 194 21.42 -9.25 -5.78
C ASP A 194 21.24 -8.42 -4.52
N ARG A 195 22.00 -8.72 -3.46
CA ARG A 195 22.14 -7.85 -2.30
C ARG A 195 22.71 -6.47 -2.67
N SER A 196 23.45 -6.39 -3.79
CA SER A 196 23.69 -5.16 -4.53
C SER A 196 22.83 -5.16 -5.78
N TYR A 197 21.98 -4.15 -5.98
CA TYR A 197 21.02 -4.15 -7.09
C TYR A 197 21.70 -4.21 -8.45
N PHE A 198 22.73 -3.40 -8.69
CA PHE A 198 23.53 -3.55 -9.91
C PHE A 198 24.66 -4.55 -9.70
N PRO A 199 24.91 -5.48 -10.64
CA PRO A 199 26.06 -6.37 -10.55
C PRO A 199 27.35 -5.55 -10.69
N TYR A 200 28.41 -5.94 -9.98
CA TYR A 200 29.71 -5.31 -10.16
C TYR A 200 30.39 -5.90 -11.40
N HIS A 201 30.58 -5.08 -12.44
CA HIS A 201 31.20 -5.53 -13.68
C HIS A 201 32.30 -4.55 -14.11
N PRO A 202 33.60 -4.93 -14.03
CA PRO A 202 34.73 -4.01 -14.20
C PRO A 202 34.76 -3.18 -15.50
N ASN A 203 34.12 -3.70 -16.56
CA ASN A 203 34.09 -3.08 -17.88
C ASN A 203 32.76 -2.39 -18.23
N LEU A 204 31.84 -2.23 -17.26
CA LEU A 204 30.53 -1.58 -17.46
C LEU A 204 30.37 -0.36 -16.55
N TYR A 205 29.33 0.42 -16.80
CA TYR A 205 29.00 1.60 -16.01
C TYR A 205 28.65 1.28 -14.55
N THR A 206 28.26 0.04 -14.24
CA THR A 206 27.94 -0.40 -12.88
C THR A 206 29.14 -0.36 -11.92
N SER A 207 30.38 -0.39 -12.45
CA SER A 207 31.61 -0.20 -11.68
C SER A 207 32.28 1.16 -11.93
N SER A 208 31.57 2.11 -12.56
CA SER A 208 32.14 3.41 -12.90
C SER A 208 32.66 4.15 -11.65
N THR A 209 33.74 4.89 -11.83
CA THR A 209 34.29 5.82 -10.82
C THR A 209 33.95 7.27 -11.12
N ASP A 210 33.29 7.55 -12.26
CA ASP A 210 32.77 8.88 -12.56
C ASP A 210 31.83 9.34 -11.45
N SER A 211 32.04 10.58 -10.99
CA SER A 211 31.38 11.10 -9.79
C SER A 211 29.85 11.13 -9.86
N VAL A 212 29.29 11.26 -11.06
CA VAL A 212 27.84 11.34 -11.28
C VAL A 212 27.28 9.96 -11.59
N ILE A 213 27.87 9.22 -12.53
CA ILE A 213 27.39 7.89 -12.94
C ILE A 213 27.38 6.92 -11.75
N ARG A 214 28.45 6.92 -10.94
CA ARG A 214 28.56 6.01 -9.80
C ARG A 214 27.46 6.20 -8.76
N MET A 215 26.81 7.37 -8.69
CA MET A 215 25.69 7.62 -7.80
C MET A 215 24.43 6.86 -8.22
N MET A 216 24.15 6.77 -9.53
CA MET A 216 23.00 6.01 -10.04
C MET A 216 23.17 4.52 -9.77
N TYR A 217 24.38 4.01 -10.04
CA TYR A 217 24.69 2.58 -9.90
C TYR A 217 25.05 2.15 -8.48
N GLY A 218 24.91 3.04 -7.50
CA GLY A 218 25.21 2.74 -6.08
C GLY A 218 26.67 2.42 -5.78
N ASN A 219 27.58 2.70 -6.71
CA ASN A 219 29.02 2.44 -6.60
C ASN A 219 29.75 3.61 -5.89
N ILE A 220 29.21 4.04 -4.75
CA ILE A 220 29.75 5.10 -3.90
C ILE A 220 30.29 4.56 -2.57
N PRO A 221 31.18 5.29 -1.88
CA PRO A 221 31.57 4.94 -0.52
C PRO A 221 30.36 4.79 0.41
N LYS A 222 30.41 3.80 1.32
CA LYS A 222 29.30 3.49 2.24
C LYS A 222 28.85 4.68 3.06
N ASP A 223 29.78 5.45 3.62
CA ASP A 223 29.45 6.61 4.44
C ASP A 223 28.69 7.67 3.64
N GLN A 224 29.13 7.93 2.41
CA GLN A 224 28.41 8.81 1.48
C GLN A 224 27.02 8.25 1.15
N PHE A 225 26.89 6.94 0.97
CA PHE A 225 25.59 6.32 0.73
C PHE A 225 24.64 6.50 1.91
N TYR A 226 25.11 6.31 3.15
CA TYR A 226 24.28 6.47 4.34
C TYR A 226 23.83 7.92 4.55
N GLU A 227 24.72 8.89 4.31
CA GLU A 227 24.37 10.31 4.31
C GLU A 227 23.33 10.63 3.25
N ASN A 228 23.51 10.13 2.03
CA ASN A 228 22.56 10.32 0.93
C ASN A 228 21.22 9.66 1.24
N TRP A 229 21.20 8.43 1.78
CA TRP A 229 19.99 7.70 2.12
C TRP A 229 19.14 8.49 3.13
N LEU A 230 19.76 8.95 4.23
CA LEU A 230 19.06 9.75 5.24
C LEU A 230 18.63 11.11 4.69
N GLY A 231 19.52 11.80 3.96
CA GLY A 231 19.24 13.10 3.40
C GLY A 231 18.11 13.08 2.37
N LYS A 232 18.03 12.05 1.51
CA LYS A 232 16.93 11.87 0.55
C LYS A 232 15.59 11.69 1.24
N LEU A 233 15.55 10.90 2.33
CA LEU A 233 14.33 10.75 3.14
C LEU A 233 13.92 12.08 3.77
N GLN A 234 14.88 12.84 4.31
CA GLN A 234 14.62 14.17 4.85
C GLN A 234 14.10 15.14 3.77
N GLU A 235 14.66 15.12 2.56
CA GLU A 235 14.16 15.93 1.44
C GLU A 235 12.70 15.63 1.11
N VAL A 236 12.29 14.35 1.10
CA VAL A 236 10.90 13.97 0.82
C VAL A 236 9.98 14.33 1.99
N ILE A 237 10.43 14.14 3.23
CA ILE A 237 9.67 14.51 4.43
C ILE A 237 9.41 16.01 4.46
N ASP A 238 10.44 16.83 4.25
CA ASP A 238 10.35 18.27 4.32
C ASP A 238 9.50 18.87 3.20
N GLN A 239 9.59 18.30 1.99
CA GLN A 239 8.90 18.84 0.82
C GLN A 239 7.44 18.36 0.70
N TYR A 240 7.19 17.09 1.05
CA TYR A 240 5.92 16.43 0.71
C TYR A 240 5.19 15.84 1.92
N SER A 241 5.83 15.81 3.10
CA SER A 241 5.19 15.42 4.36
C SER A 241 4.30 14.16 4.25
N PRO A 242 4.80 13.01 3.77
CA PRO A 242 3.98 11.82 3.51
C PRO A 242 3.21 11.34 4.74
N ASP A 243 2.12 10.61 4.54
CA ASP A 243 1.35 9.92 5.59
C ASP A 243 1.91 8.52 5.86
N LEU A 244 2.54 7.90 4.86
CA LEU A 244 3.16 6.58 4.96
C LEU A 244 4.51 6.61 4.23
N ILE A 245 5.57 6.19 4.92
CA ILE A 245 6.88 5.88 4.31
C ILE A 245 7.08 4.37 4.32
N TYR A 246 7.11 3.81 3.13
CA TYR A 246 7.32 2.38 2.93
C TYR A 246 8.78 2.09 2.63
N PHE A 247 9.31 1.00 3.18
CA PHE A 247 10.62 0.49 2.79
C PHE A 247 10.52 -0.93 2.23
N ASP A 248 11.18 -1.11 1.09
CA ASP A 248 11.49 -2.43 0.57
C ASP A 248 12.63 -3.08 1.36
N GLY A 249 12.99 -4.32 1.02
CA GLY A 249 14.04 -5.08 1.69
C GLY A 249 15.45 -4.48 1.54
N GLU A 250 16.39 -5.09 2.26
CA GLU A 250 17.81 -4.70 2.36
C GLU A 250 18.08 -3.50 3.26
N LEU A 251 17.14 -3.12 4.11
CA LEU A 251 17.39 -2.15 5.19
C LEU A 251 18.47 -2.66 6.17
N SER A 252 18.74 -3.96 6.22
CA SER A 252 19.88 -4.54 6.95
C SER A 252 21.26 -4.02 6.49
N LYS A 253 21.36 -3.40 5.30
CA LYS A 253 22.58 -2.73 4.83
C LYS A 253 22.76 -1.33 5.43
N ILE A 254 21.71 -0.75 5.99
CA ILE A 254 21.73 0.58 6.60
C ILE A 254 22.04 0.44 8.09
N PRO A 255 23.02 1.16 8.64
CA PRO A 255 23.32 1.10 10.07
C PRO A 255 22.11 1.48 10.93
N ASP A 256 21.92 0.80 12.06
CA ASP A 256 20.82 1.08 12.99
C ASP A 256 20.83 2.53 13.49
N SER A 257 22.00 3.15 13.64
CA SER A 257 22.14 4.57 13.99
C SER A 257 21.57 5.51 12.92
N VAL A 258 21.61 5.13 11.65
CA VAL A 258 21.07 5.92 10.53
C VAL A 258 19.56 5.71 10.43
N LYS A 259 19.09 4.46 10.58
CA LYS A 259 17.66 4.13 10.68
C LYS A 259 17.01 4.86 11.86
N LEU A 260 17.66 4.88 13.03
CA LEU A 260 17.20 5.58 14.22
C LEU A 260 17.02 7.10 13.98
N LYS A 261 17.99 7.72 13.29
CA LYS A 261 17.90 9.14 12.90
C LYS A 261 16.72 9.41 11.97
N PHE A 262 16.50 8.55 10.97
CA PHE A 262 15.35 8.65 10.09
C PHE A 262 14.03 8.58 10.89
N VAL A 263 13.84 7.55 11.71
CA VAL A 263 12.59 7.37 12.47
C VAL A 263 12.36 8.56 13.40
N THR A 264 13.40 9.00 14.11
CA THR A 264 13.35 10.18 14.99
C THR A 264 12.97 11.45 14.22
N TYR A 265 13.53 11.65 13.04
CA TYR A 265 13.24 12.81 12.20
C TYR A 265 11.78 12.81 11.75
N TYR A 266 11.31 11.68 11.20
CA TYR A 266 9.96 11.58 10.65
C TYR A 266 8.88 11.70 11.73
N LEU A 267 9.05 11.03 12.88
CA LEU A 267 8.08 11.11 13.99
C LEU A 267 8.02 12.51 14.62
N ASN A 268 9.16 13.20 14.76
CA ASN A 268 9.15 14.59 15.24
C ASN A 268 8.51 15.53 14.23
N HIS A 269 8.77 15.35 12.93
CA HIS A 269 8.10 16.10 11.87
C HIS A 269 6.58 15.89 11.88
N ALA A 270 6.15 14.64 12.02
CA ALA A 270 4.74 14.28 12.13
C ALA A 270 4.08 14.88 13.38
N SER A 271 4.77 14.86 14.53
CA SER A 271 4.24 15.46 15.77
C SER A 271 4.08 16.98 15.67
N MET A 272 4.98 17.69 15.00
CA MET A 272 4.85 19.13 14.75
C MET A 272 3.61 19.47 13.91
N LYS A 273 3.11 18.52 13.13
CA LYS A 273 1.95 18.65 12.25
C LYS A 273 0.68 17.99 12.81
N ASP A 274 0.72 17.49 14.06
CA ASP A 274 -0.37 16.72 14.68
C ASP A 274 -0.86 15.57 13.78
N LYS A 275 0.10 14.83 13.21
CA LYS A 275 -0.14 13.82 12.19
C LYS A 275 0.28 12.44 12.70
N GLY A 276 -0.64 11.47 12.64
CA GLY A 276 -0.28 10.06 12.72
C GLY A 276 0.28 9.59 11.38
N VAL A 277 1.50 9.08 11.37
CA VAL A 277 2.20 8.55 10.18
C VAL A 277 2.41 7.04 10.27
N VAL A 278 2.73 6.41 9.15
CA VAL A 278 3.06 4.99 9.10
C VAL A 278 4.47 4.81 8.55
N ILE A 279 5.22 3.89 9.14
CA ILE A 279 6.49 3.38 8.62
C ILE A 279 6.31 1.88 8.40
N THR A 280 6.72 1.33 7.28
CA THR A 280 6.71 -0.13 7.06
C THR A 280 8.12 -0.71 6.98
N HIS A 281 8.22 -2.03 7.17
CA HIS A 281 9.45 -2.78 6.96
C HIS A 281 9.16 -4.19 6.42
N LYS A 282 10.14 -4.77 5.75
CA LYS A 282 10.19 -6.20 5.44
C LYS A 282 11.14 -6.92 6.40
N ASN A 283 10.94 -8.22 6.60
CA ASN A 283 11.91 -9.13 7.25
C ASN A 283 12.45 -8.68 8.63
N GLY A 284 11.66 -7.93 9.43
CA GLY A 284 12.09 -7.41 10.73
C GLY A 284 13.25 -6.41 10.69
N GLU A 285 13.47 -5.72 9.55
CA GLU A 285 14.63 -4.83 9.37
C GLU A 285 14.49 -3.47 10.09
N LEU A 286 13.32 -3.19 10.68
CA LEU A 286 13.04 -2.11 11.63
C LEU A 286 12.25 -2.65 12.85
N PRO A 287 12.35 -2.01 14.03
CA PRO A 287 11.60 -2.43 15.21
C PRO A 287 10.09 -2.33 15.01
N SER A 288 9.34 -3.34 15.49
CA SER A 288 7.88 -3.42 15.36
C SER A 288 7.12 -2.38 16.19
N GLU A 289 7.77 -1.79 17.19
CA GLU A 289 7.20 -0.75 18.06
C GLU A 289 7.08 0.61 17.35
N VAL A 290 7.69 0.76 16.18
CA VAL A 290 7.71 2.02 15.42
C VAL A 290 7.35 1.83 13.95
N SER A 291 7.16 0.59 13.51
CA SER A 291 6.90 0.26 12.12
C SER A 291 6.07 -1.00 11.96
N LEU A 292 5.33 -1.06 10.86
CA LEU A 292 4.46 -2.18 10.52
C LEU A 292 5.17 -3.18 9.61
N MET A 293 4.94 -4.46 9.87
CA MET A 293 5.38 -5.49 8.95
C MET A 293 4.60 -5.38 7.64
N ASP A 294 5.34 -5.44 6.55
CA ASP A 294 4.84 -5.51 5.19
C ASP A 294 5.15 -6.90 4.59
N LEU A 295 4.15 -7.51 3.94
CA LEU A 295 4.25 -8.80 3.27
C LEU A 295 4.09 -8.67 1.74
N GLU A 296 5.20 -8.63 1.03
CA GLU A 296 5.24 -8.65 -0.44
C GLU A 296 4.50 -9.85 -1.06
N LYS A 297 3.46 -9.57 -1.85
CA LYS A 297 2.60 -10.57 -2.52
C LYS A 297 2.20 -11.69 -1.57
N GLY A 298 1.88 -11.29 -0.35
CA GLY A 298 1.94 -12.14 0.82
C GLY A 298 0.81 -11.86 1.80
N ARG A 299 0.48 -12.82 2.66
CA ARG A 299 -0.64 -12.69 3.60
C ARG A 299 -0.37 -13.48 4.86
N MET A 300 -1.15 -13.19 5.90
CA MET A 300 -1.25 -14.07 7.06
C MET A 300 -2.17 -15.24 6.76
N ASP A 301 -1.81 -16.44 7.23
CA ASP A 301 -2.64 -17.64 7.13
C ASP A 301 -3.78 -17.66 8.15
N ASP A 302 -3.60 -17.02 9.31
CA ASP A 302 -4.63 -16.87 10.35
C ASP A 302 -4.83 -15.40 10.77
N LYS A 303 -5.85 -15.14 11.60
CA LYS A 303 -6.10 -13.85 12.23
C LYS A 303 -4.96 -13.51 13.18
N THR A 304 -4.39 -12.32 13.02
CA THR A 304 -3.38 -11.79 13.94
C THR A 304 -3.98 -10.77 14.91
N ASP A 305 -3.26 -10.48 16.00
CA ASP A 305 -3.59 -9.39 16.92
C ASP A 305 -2.86 -8.09 16.53
N HIS A 306 -1.68 -8.21 15.93
CA HIS A 306 -0.92 -7.08 15.38
C HIS A 306 -1.46 -6.68 14.01
N PHE A 307 -1.47 -5.37 13.72
CA PHE A 307 -1.85 -4.87 12.40
C PHE A 307 -0.68 -5.04 11.44
N TRP A 308 -0.96 -5.25 10.16
CA TRP A 308 0.06 -5.49 9.13
C TRP A 308 -0.38 -4.94 7.79
N LEU A 309 0.57 -4.64 6.91
CA LEU A 309 0.31 -4.27 5.52
C LEU A 309 0.75 -5.43 4.61
N THR A 310 0.10 -5.55 3.47
CA THR A 310 0.65 -6.28 2.33
C THR A 310 0.53 -5.44 1.07
N ASP A 311 1.57 -5.47 0.27
CA ASP A 311 1.54 -5.07 -1.11
C ASP A 311 1.23 -6.25 -2.06
N GLU A 312 0.39 -6.00 -3.04
CA GLU A 312 0.09 -6.91 -4.15
C GLU A 312 0.06 -6.10 -5.45
N THR A 313 0.24 -6.75 -6.59
CA THR A 313 0.16 -6.08 -7.90
C THR A 313 -1.16 -6.36 -8.60
N ILE A 314 -1.68 -5.37 -9.34
CA ILE A 314 -2.84 -5.54 -10.22
C ILE A 314 -2.56 -6.52 -11.35
N ALA A 315 -1.28 -6.81 -11.65
CA ALA A 315 -0.87 -7.65 -12.76
C ALA A 315 -0.43 -9.06 -12.33
N HIS A 316 -0.42 -10.01 -13.25
CA HIS A 316 0.29 -11.27 -13.13
C HIS A 316 1.77 -11.06 -13.44
N GLY A 317 2.64 -11.32 -12.46
CA GLY A 317 4.10 -11.27 -12.65
C GLY A 317 4.75 -9.98 -12.16
N SER A 318 4.66 -8.89 -12.92
CA SER A 318 5.48 -7.68 -12.71
C SER A 318 4.81 -6.58 -11.86
N TRP A 319 5.63 -5.77 -11.21
CA TRP A 319 5.22 -4.51 -10.59
C TRP A 319 5.19 -3.34 -11.59
N SER A 320 6.10 -3.31 -12.57
CA SER A 320 6.16 -2.22 -13.56
C SER A 320 5.53 -2.62 -14.90
N TYR A 321 5.24 -1.63 -15.74
CA TYR A 321 4.62 -1.89 -17.05
C TYR A 321 5.55 -2.70 -17.94
N THR A 322 4.99 -3.71 -18.60
CA THR A 322 5.64 -4.42 -19.71
C THR A 322 4.65 -4.58 -20.87
N GLU A 323 5.15 -4.78 -22.09
CA GLU A 323 4.28 -5.00 -23.24
C GLU A 323 3.49 -6.31 -23.18
N THR A 324 3.89 -7.24 -22.31
CA THR A 324 3.22 -8.53 -22.08
C THR A 324 2.53 -8.60 -20.72
N LEU A 325 2.29 -7.45 -20.07
CA LEU A 325 1.67 -7.39 -18.75
C LEU A 325 0.21 -7.84 -18.84
N GLU A 326 -0.14 -8.88 -18.08
CA GLU A 326 -1.52 -9.36 -17.96
C GLU A 326 -2.13 -8.86 -16.66
N VAL A 327 -3.32 -8.26 -16.71
CA VAL A 327 -4.00 -7.66 -15.55
C VAL A 327 -4.98 -8.66 -14.93
N LYS A 328 -4.97 -8.77 -13.60
CA LYS A 328 -5.89 -9.62 -12.84
C LYS A 328 -7.33 -9.09 -12.94
N PRO A 329 -8.34 -9.97 -12.95
CA PRO A 329 -9.73 -9.54 -12.81
C PRO A 329 -9.99 -8.82 -11.47
N ALA A 330 -10.93 -7.87 -11.44
CA ALA A 330 -11.30 -7.15 -10.21
C ALA A 330 -11.75 -8.09 -9.08
N ALA A 331 -12.46 -9.17 -9.42
CA ALA A 331 -12.93 -10.15 -8.44
C ALA A 331 -11.79 -10.77 -7.61
N GLU A 332 -10.67 -11.05 -8.27
CA GLU A 332 -9.46 -11.61 -7.66
C GLU A 332 -8.86 -10.66 -6.61
N ILE A 333 -8.79 -9.36 -6.93
CA ILE A 333 -8.29 -8.33 -6.01
C ILE A 333 -9.27 -8.09 -4.85
N ILE A 334 -10.57 -8.06 -5.12
CA ILE A 334 -11.62 -7.92 -4.10
C ILE A 334 -11.52 -9.06 -3.09
N HIS A 335 -11.33 -10.30 -3.56
CA HIS A 335 -11.17 -11.45 -2.69
C HIS A 335 -9.91 -11.34 -1.81
N VAL A 336 -8.79 -10.93 -2.39
CA VAL A 336 -7.56 -10.71 -1.61
C VAL A 336 -7.77 -9.64 -0.55
N LEU A 337 -8.40 -8.51 -0.89
CA LEU A 337 -8.74 -7.45 0.05
C LEU A 337 -9.59 -7.97 1.22
N ILE A 338 -10.65 -8.74 0.93
CA ILE A 338 -11.55 -9.27 1.95
C ILE A 338 -10.80 -10.23 2.92
N ASP A 339 -9.97 -11.13 2.39
CA ASP A 339 -9.18 -12.06 3.21
C ASP A 339 -8.20 -11.31 4.12
N ILE A 340 -7.50 -10.30 3.59
CA ILE A 340 -6.56 -9.45 4.34
C ILE A 340 -7.27 -8.73 5.49
N VAL A 341 -8.38 -8.05 5.19
CA VAL A 341 -9.12 -7.25 6.18
C VAL A 341 -9.67 -8.13 7.30
N SER A 342 -10.13 -9.34 6.98
CA SER A 342 -10.62 -10.31 7.96
C SER A 342 -9.54 -10.80 8.94
N LYS A 343 -8.27 -10.69 8.55
CA LYS A 343 -7.09 -11.14 9.31
C LYS A 343 -6.26 -9.98 9.88
N ASN A 344 -6.88 -8.81 10.05
CA ASN A 344 -6.29 -7.62 10.68
C ASN A 344 -5.23 -6.91 9.82
N GLY A 345 -5.35 -6.98 8.49
CA GLY A 345 -4.44 -6.31 7.57
C GLY A 345 -5.04 -5.15 6.78
N VAL A 346 -4.19 -4.54 5.96
CA VAL A 346 -4.50 -3.52 4.94
C VAL A 346 -3.83 -3.91 3.62
N LEU A 347 -4.54 -3.71 2.50
CA LEU A 347 -4.01 -3.95 1.17
C LEU A 347 -3.51 -2.65 0.53
N MET A 348 -2.28 -2.68 0.03
CA MET A 348 -1.72 -1.64 -0.84
C MET A 348 -1.50 -2.23 -2.25
N LEU A 349 -2.37 -1.88 -3.19
CA LEU A 349 -2.35 -2.43 -4.54
C LEU A 349 -1.44 -1.61 -5.46
N ASN A 350 -0.46 -2.26 -6.08
CA ASN A 350 0.37 -1.69 -7.13
C ASN A 350 -0.38 -1.63 -8.45
N ILE A 351 -0.28 -0.51 -9.16
CA ILE A 351 -0.54 -0.41 -10.61
C ILE A 351 0.75 -0.14 -11.39
N SER A 352 0.68 -0.34 -12.70
CA SER A 352 1.84 -0.35 -13.60
C SER A 352 1.63 0.64 -14.76
N PRO A 353 1.82 1.95 -14.54
CA PRO A 353 1.73 2.97 -15.59
C PRO A 353 2.86 2.84 -16.63
N LYS A 354 2.56 3.23 -17.87
CA LYS A 354 3.55 3.32 -18.96
C LYS A 354 4.54 4.47 -18.69
N ALA A 355 5.75 4.41 -19.26
CA ALA A 355 6.76 5.47 -19.12
C ALA A 355 6.29 6.89 -19.47
N ASN A 356 5.29 7.01 -20.35
CA ASN A 356 4.72 8.29 -20.76
C ASN A 356 3.69 8.86 -19.75
N GLY A 357 3.31 8.10 -18.71
CA GLY A 357 2.36 8.52 -17.68
C GLY A 357 0.92 8.06 -17.89
N VAL A 358 0.65 7.26 -18.93
CA VAL A 358 -0.67 6.64 -19.12
C VAL A 358 -0.79 5.43 -18.21
N ILE A 359 -1.84 5.40 -17.37
CA ILE A 359 -2.32 4.16 -16.74
C ILE A 359 -3.09 3.38 -17.81
N PRO A 360 -2.68 2.14 -18.15
CA PRO A 360 -3.37 1.32 -19.15
C PRO A 360 -4.87 1.14 -18.88
N ALA A 361 -5.68 1.10 -19.95
CA ALA A 361 -7.14 1.15 -19.84
C ALA A 361 -7.75 -0.08 -19.11
N ASP A 362 -7.13 -1.24 -19.26
CA ASP A 362 -7.45 -2.47 -18.54
C ASP A 362 -7.25 -2.32 -17.02
N GLN A 363 -6.14 -1.71 -16.59
CA GLN A 363 -5.89 -1.39 -15.18
C GLN A 363 -6.90 -0.37 -14.65
N GLN A 364 -7.24 0.67 -15.43
CA GLN A 364 -8.26 1.63 -15.02
C GLN A 364 -9.63 0.99 -14.85
N MET A 365 -10.00 0.06 -15.73
CA MET A 365 -11.28 -0.67 -15.65
C MET A 365 -11.34 -1.52 -14.40
N VAL A 366 -10.29 -2.29 -14.10
CA VAL A 366 -10.21 -3.10 -12.88
C VAL A 366 -10.31 -2.23 -11.62
N LEU A 367 -9.65 -1.07 -11.59
CA LEU A 367 -9.76 -0.13 -10.47
C LEU A 367 -11.19 0.39 -10.29
N ARG A 368 -11.89 0.76 -11.37
CA ARG A 368 -13.29 1.21 -11.29
C ARG A 368 -14.24 0.10 -10.85
N ASP A 369 -14.03 -1.13 -11.32
CA ASP A 369 -14.83 -2.29 -10.91
C ASP A 369 -14.67 -2.59 -9.40
N ILE A 370 -13.44 -2.48 -8.88
CA ILE A 370 -13.18 -2.54 -7.43
C ILE A 370 -13.95 -1.41 -6.70
N GLY A 371 -13.88 -0.20 -7.24
CA GLY A 371 -14.57 0.98 -6.72
C GLY A 371 -16.08 0.83 -6.63
N GLU A 372 -16.73 0.34 -7.68
CA GLU A 372 -18.18 0.08 -7.69
C GLU A 372 -18.57 -0.98 -6.65
N TRP A 373 -17.76 -2.03 -6.47
CA TRP A 373 -17.98 -3.00 -5.39
C TRP A 373 -17.83 -2.36 -4.00
N LEU A 374 -16.78 -1.56 -3.78
CA LEU A 374 -16.54 -0.87 -2.50
C LEU A 374 -17.58 0.21 -2.20
N LYS A 375 -18.18 0.84 -3.21
CA LYS A 375 -19.30 1.77 -3.05
C LYS A 375 -20.55 1.05 -2.51
N LYS A 376 -20.79 -0.18 -2.96
CA LYS A 376 -21.93 -1.01 -2.53
C LYS A 376 -21.70 -1.68 -1.18
N TYR A 377 -20.48 -2.15 -0.91
CA TYR A 377 -20.16 -3.04 0.21
C TYR A 377 -19.13 -2.49 1.20
N GLY A 378 -18.65 -1.26 1.01
CA GLY A 378 -17.57 -0.65 1.78
C GLY A 378 -17.84 -0.54 3.28
N GLU A 379 -19.10 -0.54 3.74
CA GLU A 379 -19.43 -0.59 5.17
C GLU A 379 -18.88 -1.85 5.87
N ALA A 380 -18.72 -2.96 5.13
CA ALA A 380 -18.16 -4.21 5.62
C ALA A 380 -16.63 -4.27 5.52
N ILE A 381 -15.99 -3.24 4.97
CA ILE A 381 -14.53 -3.16 4.81
C ILE A 381 -14.00 -2.01 5.65
N TYR A 382 -14.36 -0.78 5.30
CA TYR A 382 -13.84 0.41 5.94
C TYR A 382 -14.28 0.54 7.39
N ASP A 383 -13.37 1.07 8.22
CA ASP A 383 -13.58 1.28 9.66
C ASP A 383 -13.91 -0.01 10.46
N THR A 384 -13.84 -1.18 9.82
CA THR A 384 -14.13 -2.45 10.50
C THR A 384 -12.92 -2.98 11.28
N ARG A 385 -13.17 -3.95 12.16
CA ARG A 385 -12.17 -4.76 12.85
C ARG A 385 -12.45 -6.24 12.64
N THR A 386 -11.48 -7.07 12.96
CA THR A 386 -11.63 -8.52 12.87
C THR A 386 -12.71 -9.03 13.81
N TRP A 387 -13.38 -10.11 13.39
CA TRP A 387 -14.24 -10.86 14.30
C TRP A 387 -13.43 -11.92 15.06
N THR A 388 -14.09 -12.67 15.95
CA THR A 388 -13.43 -13.75 16.71
C THR A 388 -12.96 -14.91 15.82
N VAL A 389 -13.53 -15.04 14.62
CA VAL A 389 -13.14 -15.98 13.56
C VAL A 389 -12.94 -15.13 12.30
N TYR A 390 -11.83 -15.29 11.57
CA TYR A 390 -11.59 -14.51 10.34
C TYR A 390 -12.44 -15.00 9.17
N GLY A 391 -12.70 -16.31 9.11
CA GLY A 391 -13.42 -16.92 7.99
C GLY A 391 -13.67 -18.41 8.14
N GLU A 392 -14.39 -18.96 7.17
CA GLU A 392 -14.55 -20.39 6.92
C GLU A 392 -14.60 -20.65 5.41
N GLY A 393 -14.53 -21.92 5.01
CA GLY A 393 -14.55 -22.34 3.61
C GLY A 393 -13.40 -23.29 3.26
N PRO A 394 -13.42 -23.86 2.04
CA PRO A 394 -12.40 -24.79 1.58
C PRO A 394 -11.05 -24.11 1.26
N THR A 395 -11.05 -22.80 0.98
CA THR A 395 -9.85 -22.08 0.55
C THR A 395 -9.09 -21.51 1.74
N VAL A 396 -8.03 -22.22 2.13
CA VAL A 396 -7.14 -21.87 3.24
C VAL A 396 -5.71 -21.64 2.75
N LEU A 397 -5.02 -20.66 3.35
CA LEU A 397 -3.59 -20.50 3.19
C LEU A 397 -2.87 -21.49 4.12
N GLY A 398 -1.84 -22.18 3.60
CA GLY A 398 -1.08 -23.15 4.40
C GLY A 398 0.04 -22.52 5.23
N THR A 399 0.41 -21.27 4.95
CA THR A 399 1.47 -20.55 5.65
C THR A 399 1.32 -19.04 5.49
N SER A 400 1.81 -18.29 6.49
CA SER A 400 2.04 -16.84 6.40
C SER A 400 3.36 -16.54 5.69
N GLY A 401 3.44 -15.45 4.93
CA GLY A 401 4.72 -14.96 4.40
C GLY A 401 4.63 -14.19 3.10
N HIS A 402 5.80 -13.94 2.51
CA HIS A 402 5.99 -13.29 1.21
C HIS A 402 5.74 -14.26 0.05
N PHE A 403 5.38 -13.72 -1.13
CA PHE A 403 5.27 -14.43 -2.40
C PHE A 403 4.46 -15.72 -2.31
N LEU A 404 3.31 -15.64 -1.67
CA LEU A 404 2.40 -16.77 -1.56
C LEU A 404 1.80 -17.10 -2.93
N GLU A 405 1.51 -18.39 -3.14
CA GLU A 405 0.75 -18.80 -4.31
C GLU A 405 -0.62 -18.14 -4.34
N TRP A 406 -1.07 -17.79 -5.54
CA TRP A 406 -2.40 -17.27 -5.74
C TRP A 406 -3.46 -18.32 -5.38
N LYS A 407 -4.56 -17.89 -4.75
CA LYS A 407 -5.70 -18.75 -4.40
C LYS A 407 -6.97 -18.14 -4.96
N THR A 408 -7.78 -18.98 -5.58
CA THR A 408 -9.10 -18.62 -6.10
C THR A 408 -10.16 -19.00 -5.07
N TYR A 409 -10.94 -18.03 -4.63
CA TYR A 409 -12.03 -18.23 -3.69
C TYR A 409 -13.35 -18.49 -4.41
N THR A 410 -14.30 -19.10 -3.72
CA THR A 410 -15.64 -19.38 -4.25
C THR A 410 -16.73 -18.92 -3.29
N ALA A 411 -18.00 -19.06 -3.69
CA ALA A 411 -19.13 -18.77 -2.82
C ALA A 411 -19.19 -19.63 -1.54
N GLU A 412 -18.40 -20.70 -1.45
CA GLU A 412 -18.25 -21.51 -0.23
C GLU A 412 -17.30 -20.87 0.80
N ASP A 413 -16.49 -19.89 0.38
CA ASP A 413 -15.61 -19.14 1.26
C ASP A 413 -16.32 -17.94 1.86
N VAL A 414 -16.24 -17.80 3.18
CA VAL A 414 -16.81 -16.70 3.93
C VAL A 414 -15.73 -16.03 4.75
N ARG A 415 -15.74 -14.70 4.79
CA ARG A 415 -14.87 -13.89 5.65
C ARG A 415 -15.69 -12.95 6.52
N PHE A 416 -15.15 -12.61 7.69
CA PHE A 416 -15.86 -11.83 8.69
C PHE A 416 -15.15 -10.55 9.06
N THR A 417 -15.93 -9.49 9.21
CA THR A 417 -15.52 -8.23 9.80
C THR A 417 -16.59 -7.74 10.76
N THR A 418 -16.25 -6.80 11.65
CA THR A 418 -17.20 -6.22 12.60
C THR A 418 -17.04 -4.71 12.69
N LYS A 419 -18.15 -4.02 12.97
CA LYS A 419 -18.17 -2.59 13.30
C LYS A 419 -19.26 -2.38 14.34
N GLU A 420 -18.88 -1.93 15.53
CA GLU A 420 -19.80 -1.72 16.65
C GLU A 420 -20.63 -2.98 16.98
N ASN A 421 -21.95 -2.95 16.74
CA ASN A 421 -22.86 -4.06 16.95
C ASN A 421 -23.15 -4.86 15.66
N GLN A 422 -22.48 -4.55 14.56
CA GLN A 422 -22.64 -5.21 13.28
C GLN A 422 -21.58 -6.30 13.08
N LEU A 423 -22.03 -7.49 12.66
CA LEU A 423 -21.20 -8.55 12.12
C LEU A 423 -21.47 -8.64 10.61
N TYR A 424 -20.43 -8.58 9.80
CA TYR A 424 -20.51 -8.79 8.36
C TYR A 424 -19.98 -10.18 8.04
N ALA A 425 -20.78 -10.98 7.34
CA ALA A 425 -20.36 -12.21 6.70
C ALA A 425 -20.29 -11.96 5.20
N ILE A 426 -19.08 -12.04 4.64
CA ILE A 426 -18.78 -11.70 3.26
C ILE A 426 -18.55 -13.01 2.52
N LEU A 427 -19.49 -13.41 1.67
CA LEU A 427 -19.40 -14.61 0.85
C LEU A 427 -18.62 -14.26 -0.43
N MET A 428 -17.59 -15.04 -0.74
CA MET A 428 -16.61 -14.74 -1.80
C MET A 428 -17.11 -15.20 -3.18
N GLY A 429 -18.39 -14.97 -3.43
CA GLY A 429 -19.11 -15.30 -4.65
C GLY A 429 -20.61 -15.41 -4.39
N TRP A 430 -21.41 -15.45 -5.46
CA TRP A 430 -22.85 -15.66 -5.37
C TRP A 430 -23.20 -17.15 -5.23
N PRO A 431 -23.88 -17.59 -4.15
CA PRO A 431 -24.19 -19.01 -3.96
C PRO A 431 -25.28 -19.57 -4.88
N GLY A 432 -26.14 -18.71 -5.44
CA GLY A 432 -27.33 -19.10 -6.22
C GLY A 432 -28.60 -18.39 -5.73
N GLU A 433 -29.67 -18.50 -6.50
CA GLU A 433 -31.00 -17.95 -6.19
C GLU A 433 -31.80 -18.94 -5.34
N ASP A 434 -32.49 -18.46 -4.30
CA ASP A 434 -33.30 -19.29 -3.38
C ASP A 434 -32.53 -20.46 -2.72
N GLU A 435 -31.21 -20.35 -2.64
CA GLU A 435 -30.33 -21.37 -2.08
C GLU A 435 -30.24 -21.24 -0.56
N GLN A 436 -30.30 -22.37 0.14
CA GLN A 436 -30.08 -22.40 1.58
C GLN A 436 -28.57 -22.51 1.89
N VAL A 437 -28.01 -21.45 2.44
CA VAL A 437 -26.60 -21.35 2.80
C VAL A 437 -26.43 -21.51 4.31
N LYS A 438 -25.42 -22.29 4.71
CA LYS A 438 -25.04 -22.50 6.10
C LYS A 438 -23.70 -21.84 6.40
N ILE A 439 -23.67 -20.98 7.42
CA ILE A 439 -22.46 -20.40 7.98
C ILE A 439 -22.23 -20.99 9.38
N SER A 440 -21.27 -21.89 9.50
CA SER A 440 -21.07 -22.71 10.71
C SER A 440 -20.42 -21.90 11.85
N SER A 441 -19.60 -20.92 11.49
CA SER A 441 -18.86 -20.05 12.41
C SER A 441 -19.78 -19.09 13.17
N ILE A 442 -20.94 -18.72 12.60
CA ILE A 442 -21.97 -17.96 13.32
C ILE A 442 -22.79 -18.93 14.16
N ASN A 443 -22.37 -19.10 15.41
CA ASN A 443 -23.00 -20.00 16.38
C ASN A 443 -23.02 -19.38 17.78
N ARG A 444 -23.76 -20.00 18.71
CA ARG A 444 -23.94 -19.49 20.08
C ARG A 444 -22.62 -19.24 20.82
N LYS A 445 -21.59 -20.07 20.58
CA LYS A 445 -20.26 -19.93 21.19
C LYS A 445 -19.56 -18.67 20.69
N ASN A 446 -19.48 -18.50 19.36
CA ASN A 446 -18.75 -17.39 18.74
C ASN A 446 -19.48 -16.04 18.87
N LEU A 447 -20.81 -16.05 19.02
CA LEU A 447 -21.60 -14.86 19.33
C LEU A 447 -21.42 -14.37 20.78
N LYS A 448 -20.78 -15.16 21.66
CA LYS A 448 -20.46 -14.79 23.05
C LYS A 448 -21.67 -14.24 23.83
N GLY A 449 -22.83 -14.87 23.65
CA GLY A 449 -24.08 -14.49 24.32
C GLY A 449 -24.88 -13.38 23.64
N LYS A 450 -24.36 -12.75 22.58
CA LYS A 450 -25.14 -11.81 21.75
C LYS A 450 -26.21 -12.54 20.94
N THR A 451 -27.29 -11.83 20.65
CA THR A 451 -28.42 -12.32 19.84
C THR A 451 -28.50 -11.59 18.51
N ILE A 452 -28.88 -12.29 17.44
CA ILE A 452 -29.10 -11.70 16.12
C ILE A 452 -30.50 -11.06 16.12
N GLN A 453 -30.57 -9.75 15.88
CA GLN A 453 -31.82 -9.00 15.85
C GLN A 453 -32.34 -8.82 14.43
N GLU A 454 -31.42 -8.64 13.48
CA GLU A 454 -31.74 -8.34 12.09
C GLU A 454 -30.65 -8.92 11.19
N VAL A 455 -31.08 -9.34 10.00
CA VAL A 455 -30.20 -9.84 8.94
C VAL A 455 -30.62 -9.17 7.64
N VAL A 456 -29.67 -8.54 6.96
CA VAL A 456 -29.85 -7.85 5.68
C VAL A 456 -28.77 -8.31 4.72
N LEU A 457 -29.16 -8.64 3.49
CA LEU A 457 -28.20 -8.79 2.40
C LEU A 457 -27.99 -7.41 1.76
N LEU A 458 -26.78 -6.86 1.87
CA LEU A 458 -26.50 -5.53 1.35
C LEU A 458 -26.72 -5.48 -0.17
N GLY A 459 -27.34 -4.41 -0.65
CA GLY A 459 -27.68 -4.24 -2.06
C GLY A 459 -28.93 -4.99 -2.53
N SER A 460 -29.63 -5.72 -1.64
CA SER A 460 -30.94 -6.31 -1.91
C SER A 460 -32.01 -5.66 -1.02
N ASN A 461 -33.23 -5.58 -1.55
CA ASN A 461 -34.42 -5.16 -0.80
C ASN A 461 -35.28 -6.34 -0.32
N GLU A 462 -34.88 -7.56 -0.67
CA GLU A 462 -35.60 -8.77 -0.26
C GLU A 462 -35.34 -9.10 1.20
N LYS A 463 -36.37 -9.60 1.88
CA LYS A 463 -36.26 -10.04 3.26
C LYS A 463 -35.48 -11.36 3.32
N VAL A 464 -34.37 -11.38 4.05
CA VAL A 464 -33.60 -12.60 4.28
C VAL A 464 -34.35 -13.52 5.25
N LEU A 465 -34.66 -14.73 4.82
CA LEU A 465 -35.14 -15.80 5.70
C LEU A 465 -33.93 -16.46 6.36
N TRP A 466 -33.93 -16.56 7.69
CA TRP A 466 -32.79 -17.10 8.43
C TRP A 466 -33.20 -17.78 9.74
N GLU A 467 -32.32 -18.66 10.22
CA GLU A 467 -32.45 -19.37 11.49
C GLU A 467 -31.06 -19.60 12.11
N LEU A 468 -30.92 -19.42 13.43
CA LEU A 468 -29.73 -19.86 14.17
C LEU A 468 -29.98 -21.25 14.79
N THR A 469 -29.38 -22.28 14.19
CA THR A 469 -29.51 -23.68 14.62
C THR A 469 -28.35 -24.10 15.53
N GLU A 470 -28.38 -25.34 16.02
CA GLU A 470 -27.22 -25.95 16.72
C GLU A 470 -26.00 -26.15 15.80
N LYS A 471 -26.22 -26.27 14.48
CA LYS A 471 -25.18 -26.51 13.48
C LYS A 471 -24.59 -25.21 12.89
N GLY A 472 -25.11 -24.05 13.28
CA GLY A 472 -24.73 -22.74 12.75
C GLY A 472 -25.92 -21.92 12.25
N PHE A 473 -25.60 -20.78 11.65
CA PHE A 473 -26.57 -19.87 11.05
C PHE A 473 -26.95 -20.34 9.64
N LEU A 474 -28.24 -20.44 9.38
CA LEU A 474 -28.80 -20.74 8.06
C LEU A 474 -29.49 -19.50 7.53
N PHE A 475 -29.33 -19.22 6.24
CA PHE A 475 -30.17 -18.26 5.54
C PHE A 475 -30.48 -18.73 4.12
N THR A 476 -31.56 -18.21 3.55
CA THR A 476 -31.91 -18.41 2.14
C THR A 476 -31.52 -17.17 1.36
N THR A 477 -30.76 -17.33 0.27
CA THR A 477 -30.44 -16.23 -0.64
C THR A 477 -31.72 -15.72 -1.32
N PRO A 478 -31.80 -14.43 -1.67
CA PRO A 478 -32.94 -13.89 -2.40
C PRO A 478 -33.14 -14.55 -3.77
N SER A 479 -34.34 -14.41 -4.30
CA SER A 479 -34.68 -14.91 -5.63
C SER A 479 -34.03 -14.06 -6.72
N GLN A 480 -33.76 -12.78 -6.46
CA GLN A 480 -32.98 -11.94 -7.37
C GLN A 480 -31.47 -12.25 -7.25
N SER A 481 -30.86 -12.70 -8.35
CA SER A 481 -29.41 -12.82 -8.41
C SER A 481 -28.69 -11.48 -8.28
N MET A 482 -27.61 -11.51 -7.49
CA MET A 482 -26.71 -10.38 -7.29
C MET A 482 -25.50 -10.42 -8.24
N ASN A 483 -24.99 -11.63 -8.57
CA ASN A 483 -23.83 -11.87 -9.44
C ASN A 483 -22.58 -10.98 -9.19
N ASP A 484 -22.42 -10.46 -7.97
CA ASP A 484 -21.24 -9.69 -7.59
C ASP A 484 -20.04 -10.61 -7.26
N PRO A 485 -18.80 -10.11 -7.37
CA PRO A 485 -17.60 -10.87 -6.97
C PRO A 485 -17.65 -11.42 -5.54
N ALA A 486 -18.27 -10.67 -4.63
CA ALA A 486 -18.57 -11.08 -3.27
C ALA A 486 -19.85 -10.38 -2.81
N VAL A 487 -20.63 -11.03 -1.96
CA VAL A 487 -21.88 -10.49 -1.40
C VAL A 487 -21.81 -10.44 0.12
N VAL A 488 -22.45 -9.44 0.72
CA VAL A 488 -22.32 -9.15 2.14
C VAL A 488 -23.65 -9.33 2.87
N LEU A 489 -23.65 -10.25 3.83
CA LEU A 489 -24.69 -10.38 4.83
C LEU A 489 -24.33 -9.56 6.06
N LYS A 490 -25.17 -8.59 6.42
CA LYS A 490 -25.06 -7.76 7.62
C LYS A 490 -25.97 -8.29 8.71
N LEU A 491 -25.41 -8.57 9.88
CA LEU A 491 -26.12 -9.04 11.06
C LEU A 491 -26.03 -8.01 12.18
N THR A 492 -27.17 -7.47 12.61
CA THR A 492 -27.24 -6.59 13.79
C THR A 492 -27.32 -7.44 15.05
N LEU A 493 -26.32 -7.29 15.93
CA LEU A 493 -26.23 -8.02 17.20
C LEU A 493 -26.69 -7.17 18.39
N LYS A 494 -27.21 -7.82 19.42
CA LYS A 494 -27.57 -7.20 20.71
C LYS A 494 -27.09 -8.02 21.90
#